data_AF-A0A2R5F2X5-F1
#
_entry.id   AF-A0A2R5F2X5-F1
#
_cell.length_a   1.000
_cell.length_b   1.000
_cell.length_c   1.000
_cell.angle_alpha   90.00
_cell.angle_beta   90.00
_cell.angle_gamma   90.00
#
_symmetry.space_group_name_H-M   'P 1'
#
loop_
_entity.id
_entity.type
_entity.pdbx_description
1 polymer ?
#
loop_
_entity_poly.entity_id
_entity_poly.type
_entity_poly.pdbx_seq_one_letter_code
_entity_poly.pdbx_strand_id
1 'polypeptide(L)'
;MDKRRLITGLKQELYIEGMPGNAKARGVPNNSRGIAKLIIWPFILMASAGLGWLGWDVAHGHYYKPGDEIGYNMGLIGGLMMLTLLTYPIRKHFRFALRWGAIKYWFSLHMMFGIFGPLLVLFHSTFHINSINAGVALFSMALVAGSGVIGRYAYRHIHRGLYGSKLTLNELKNELLGSESEAESKLKNHPKVLLLLHDFQQYALETNPGFFGKLVKFMTLPIRRQIANLRCTIYMPRYSRNSRKRREMVLDYLYAVERVAQFDMFERIFSLWHVAHIPLVYLLAATAIWHVIAVHMY
;
A
#
# COMPACT_ATOMS: atom_id res chain seq x y z
N MET A 1 17.79 18.28 13.24
CA MET A 1 17.12 18.19 11.92
C MET A 1 15.64 18.47 12.11
N ASP A 2 15.17 19.57 11.54
CA ASP A 2 13.86 20.18 11.80
C ASP A 2 12.71 19.41 11.14
N LYS A 3 11.78 18.88 11.95
CA LYS A 3 10.55 18.19 11.50
C LYS A 3 9.76 19.03 10.51
N ARG A 4 9.82 20.37 10.56
CA ARG A 4 9.12 21.24 9.62
C ARG A 4 9.66 21.11 8.20
N ARG A 5 10.98 21.04 8.00
CA ARG A 5 11.60 20.92 6.66
C ARG A 5 11.26 19.60 5.95
N LEU A 6 11.14 18.50 6.70
CA LEU A 6 10.69 17.21 6.14
C LEU A 6 9.23 17.26 5.67
N ILE A 7 8.35 17.93 6.45
CA ILE A 7 6.93 18.10 6.11
C ILE A 7 6.76 19.06 4.93
N THR A 8 7.56 20.12 4.83
CA THR A 8 7.51 21.07 3.70
C THR A 8 8.02 20.43 2.40
N GLY A 9 9.07 19.62 2.46
CA GLY A 9 9.57 18.85 1.31
C GLY A 9 8.55 17.84 0.78
N LEU A 10 7.86 17.12 1.67
CA LEU A 10 6.78 16.20 1.33
C LEU A 10 5.56 16.90 0.71
N LYS A 11 5.19 18.08 1.22
CA LYS A 11 4.10 18.90 0.63
C LYS A 11 4.44 19.40 -0.78
N GLN A 12 5.70 19.76 -1.03
CA GLN A 12 6.15 20.19 -2.37
C GLN A 12 6.19 19.01 -3.35
N GLU A 13 6.64 17.82 -2.92
CA GLU A 13 6.63 16.59 -3.74
C GLU A 13 5.18 16.14 -4.08
N LEU A 14 4.23 16.28 -3.16
CA LEU A 14 2.80 15.97 -3.39
C LEU A 14 2.10 16.96 -4.34
N TYR A 15 2.60 18.19 -4.45
CA TYR A 15 2.01 19.23 -5.30
C TYR A 15 2.52 19.16 -6.75
N ILE A 16 3.80 18.81 -6.96
CA ILE A 16 4.44 18.82 -8.28
C ILE A 16 4.01 17.63 -9.17
N GLU A 17 3.57 16.51 -8.59
CA GLU A 17 2.99 15.38 -9.36
C GLU A 17 1.48 15.52 -9.63
N GLY A 18 0.84 16.57 -9.13
CA GLY A 18 -0.59 16.86 -9.32
C GLY A 18 -0.89 17.72 -10.55
N MET A 19 -0.53 17.29 -11.76
CA MET A 19 -1.06 17.91 -12.99
C MET A 19 -2.48 17.40 -13.30
N PRO A 20 -3.35 18.23 -13.93
CA PRO A 20 -4.79 18.03 -13.96
C PRO A 20 -5.18 16.86 -14.87
N GLY A 21 -5.25 15.66 -14.30
CA GLY A 21 -5.92 14.53 -14.92
C GLY A 21 -7.43 14.76 -14.93
N ASN A 22 -7.94 15.32 -16.03
CA ASN A 22 -9.27 15.04 -16.60
C ASN A 22 -10.29 14.48 -15.58
N ALA A 23 -11.09 15.39 -15.02
CA ALA A 23 -12.29 15.08 -14.26
C ALA A 23 -13.37 14.50 -15.20
N LYS A 24 -13.16 13.28 -15.69
CA LYS A 24 -14.17 12.49 -16.40
C LYS A 24 -13.83 11.00 -16.42
N ALA A 25 -13.48 10.44 -15.27
CA ALA A 25 -13.59 9.00 -15.07
C ALA A 25 -14.90 8.70 -14.33
N ARG A 26 -16.05 8.81 -15.03
CA ARG A 26 -17.28 8.13 -14.63
C ARG A 26 -17.01 6.63 -14.71
N GLY A 27 -16.53 6.05 -13.62
CA GLY A 27 -16.38 4.61 -13.47
C GLY A 27 -17.75 3.96 -13.41
N VAL A 28 -18.29 3.58 -14.56
CA VAL A 28 -19.34 2.56 -14.61
C VAL A 28 -18.76 1.31 -13.92
N PRO A 29 -19.43 0.72 -12.91
CA PRO A 29 -18.95 -0.52 -12.31
C PRO A 29 -19.07 -1.62 -13.35
N ASN A 30 -17.94 -1.90 -14.03
CA ASN A 30 -17.83 -2.97 -14.99
C ASN A 30 -17.80 -4.30 -14.23
N ASN A 31 -18.84 -5.14 -14.44
CA ASN A 31 -18.97 -6.47 -13.86
C ASN A 31 -17.78 -7.39 -14.21
N SER A 32 -17.01 -7.04 -15.25
CA SER A 32 -15.76 -7.70 -15.64
C SER A 32 -14.70 -7.73 -14.53
N ARG A 33 -14.69 -6.76 -13.59
CA ARG A 33 -13.73 -6.75 -12.48
C ARG A 33 -14.00 -7.81 -11.42
N GLY A 34 -15.24 -8.30 -11.30
CA GLY A 34 -15.59 -9.39 -10.38
C GLY A 34 -15.16 -10.74 -10.93
N ILE A 35 -15.47 -10.99 -12.20
CA ILE A 35 -15.12 -12.22 -12.93
C ILE A 35 -13.60 -12.34 -13.09
N ALA A 36 -12.91 -11.25 -13.44
CA ALA A 36 -11.45 -11.25 -13.50
C ALA A 36 -10.82 -11.59 -12.14
N LYS A 37 -11.36 -11.09 -11.03
CA LYS A 37 -10.87 -11.46 -9.68
C LYS A 37 -11.07 -12.95 -9.40
N LEU A 38 -12.27 -13.49 -9.69
CA LEU A 38 -12.59 -14.90 -9.50
C LEU A 38 -11.67 -15.84 -10.28
N ILE A 39 -11.21 -15.44 -11.47
CA ILE A 39 -10.27 -16.22 -12.27
C ILE A 39 -8.83 -16.07 -11.76
N ILE A 40 -8.40 -14.84 -11.41
CA ILE A 40 -7.01 -14.55 -11.05
C ILE A 40 -6.61 -15.15 -9.67
N TRP A 41 -7.52 -15.14 -8.69
CA TRP A 41 -7.21 -15.63 -7.33
C TRP A 41 -6.77 -17.10 -7.28
N PRO A 42 -7.45 -18.05 -7.96
CA PRO A 42 -6.99 -19.43 -8.06
C PRO A 42 -5.56 -19.56 -8.58
N PHE A 43 -5.19 -18.84 -9.65
CA PHE A 43 -3.83 -18.88 -10.20
C PHE A 43 -2.80 -18.32 -9.23
N ILE A 44 -3.12 -17.23 -8.51
CA ILE A 44 -2.23 -16.68 -7.48
C ILE A 44 -2.05 -17.67 -6.33
N LEU A 45 -3.13 -18.30 -5.86
CA LEU A 45 -3.08 -19.30 -4.80
C LEU A 45 -2.27 -20.53 -5.23
N MET A 46 -2.49 -21.01 -6.46
CA MET A 46 -1.73 -22.12 -7.03
C MET A 46 -0.25 -21.80 -7.19
N ALA A 47 0.09 -20.61 -7.70
CA ALA A 47 1.48 -20.17 -7.80
C ALA A 47 2.14 -20.03 -6.42
N SER A 48 1.40 -19.52 -5.42
CA SER A 48 1.89 -19.39 -4.05
C SER A 48 2.10 -20.75 -3.37
N ALA A 49 1.17 -21.70 -3.58
CA ALA A 49 1.27 -23.06 -3.10
C ALA A 49 2.44 -23.80 -3.77
N GLY A 50 2.61 -23.63 -5.08
CA GLY A 50 3.76 -24.18 -5.82
C GLY A 50 5.09 -23.61 -5.35
N LEU A 51 5.18 -22.30 -5.12
CA LEU A 51 6.38 -21.66 -4.57
C LEU A 51 6.67 -22.15 -3.14
N GLY A 52 5.63 -22.33 -2.32
CA GLY A 52 5.74 -22.88 -0.97
C GLY A 52 6.22 -24.34 -0.98
N TRP A 53 5.69 -25.16 -1.87
CA TRP A 53 6.12 -26.55 -2.06
C TRP A 53 7.58 -26.64 -2.52
N LEU A 54 7.98 -25.83 -3.52
CA LEU A 54 9.36 -25.73 -3.95
C LEU A 54 10.30 -25.26 -2.82
N GLY A 55 9.86 -24.28 -2.03
CA GLY A 55 10.60 -23.80 -0.87
C GLY A 55 10.79 -24.89 0.19
N TRP A 56 9.72 -25.66 0.48
CA TRP A 56 9.77 -26.80 1.40
C TRP A 56 10.77 -27.86 0.93
N ASP A 57 10.75 -28.19 -0.34
CA ASP A 57 11.59 -29.25 -0.92
C ASP A 57 13.08 -28.83 -0.98
N VAL A 58 13.35 -27.56 -1.31
CA VAL A 58 14.69 -26.96 -1.18
C VAL A 58 15.17 -26.95 0.28
N ALA A 59 14.30 -26.65 1.24
CA ALA A 59 14.65 -26.65 2.66
C ALA A 59 15.01 -28.06 3.18
N HIS A 60 14.46 -29.13 2.60
CA HIS A 60 14.78 -30.51 2.98
C HIS A 60 15.98 -31.09 2.20
N GLY A 61 16.66 -30.28 1.39
CA GLY A 61 17.93 -30.64 0.75
C GLY A 61 17.79 -31.46 -0.54
N HIS A 62 16.61 -31.48 -1.16
CA HIS A 62 16.36 -32.33 -2.33
C HIS A 62 16.94 -31.79 -3.66
N TYR A 63 17.30 -30.50 -3.76
CA TYR A 63 17.79 -29.89 -5.01
C TYR A 63 19.26 -29.48 -5.02
N TYR A 64 19.75 -28.83 -3.97
CA TYR A 64 21.13 -28.37 -3.84
C TYR A 64 21.44 -28.06 -2.37
N LYS A 65 22.72 -28.09 -2.01
CA LYS A 65 23.21 -27.71 -0.68
C LYS A 65 23.69 -26.26 -0.65
N PRO A 66 23.70 -25.61 0.52
CA PRO A 66 24.37 -24.32 0.69
C PRO A 66 25.84 -24.41 0.24
N GLY A 67 26.22 -23.62 -0.76
CA GLY A 67 27.59 -23.61 -1.32
C GLY A 67 27.74 -24.27 -2.69
N ASP A 68 26.73 -25.01 -3.17
CA ASP A 68 26.73 -25.51 -4.55
C ASP A 68 26.64 -24.35 -5.57
N GLU A 69 27.11 -24.57 -6.81
CA GLU A 69 27.12 -23.56 -7.88
C GLU A 69 25.74 -22.90 -8.10
N ILE A 70 24.67 -23.68 -7.97
CA ILE A 70 23.29 -23.21 -8.10
C ILE A 70 22.97 -22.20 -6.98
N GLY A 71 23.28 -22.56 -5.74
CA GLY A 71 23.09 -21.70 -4.58
C GLY A 71 23.90 -20.41 -4.76
N TYR A 72 25.19 -20.52 -5.08
CA TYR A 72 26.07 -19.37 -5.31
C TYR A 72 25.50 -18.41 -6.36
N ASN A 73 25.07 -18.92 -7.52
CA ASN A 73 24.51 -18.10 -8.60
C ASN A 73 23.21 -17.39 -8.18
N MET A 74 22.35 -18.05 -7.41
CA MET A 74 21.15 -17.40 -6.85
C MET A 74 21.51 -16.26 -5.89
N GLY A 75 22.52 -16.47 -5.05
CA GLY A 75 23.04 -15.45 -4.13
C GLY A 75 23.61 -14.25 -4.87
N LEU A 76 24.42 -14.50 -5.92
CA LEU A 76 25.00 -13.46 -6.77
C LEU A 76 23.92 -12.65 -7.50
N ILE A 77 22.99 -13.31 -8.18
CA ILE A 77 21.90 -12.64 -8.90
C ILE A 77 21.01 -11.87 -7.92
N GLY A 78 20.63 -12.49 -6.80
CA GLY A 78 19.83 -11.84 -5.75
C GLY A 78 20.53 -10.62 -5.16
N GLY A 79 21.83 -10.73 -4.88
CA GLY A 79 22.67 -9.63 -4.40
C GLY A 79 22.78 -8.49 -5.41
N LEU A 80 22.98 -8.78 -6.70
CA LEU A 80 23.00 -7.78 -7.77
C LEU A 80 21.65 -7.07 -7.94
N MET A 81 20.54 -7.80 -7.85
CA MET A 81 19.19 -7.21 -7.84
C MET A 81 19.00 -6.29 -6.64
N MET A 82 19.44 -6.70 -5.46
CA MET A 82 19.37 -5.91 -4.23
C MET A 82 20.27 -4.67 -4.28
N LEU A 83 21.47 -4.78 -4.85
CA LEU A 83 22.36 -3.63 -5.09
C LEU A 83 21.71 -2.61 -6.03
N THR A 84 21.03 -3.11 -7.07
CA THR A 84 20.30 -2.26 -8.02
C THR A 84 19.16 -1.48 -7.35
N LEU A 85 18.63 -1.91 -6.20
CA LEU A 85 17.62 -1.16 -5.45
C LEU A 85 18.10 0.23 -5.03
N LEU A 86 19.41 0.39 -4.80
CA LEU A 86 20.03 1.65 -4.40
C LEU A 86 20.06 2.68 -5.55
N THR A 87 19.84 2.25 -6.79
CA THR A 87 19.73 3.18 -7.92
C THR A 87 18.53 4.12 -7.78
N TYR A 88 17.43 3.68 -7.15
CA TYR A 88 16.26 4.53 -6.90
C TYR A 88 16.58 5.74 -6.00
N PRO A 89 17.11 5.58 -4.76
CA PRO A 89 17.48 6.72 -3.93
C PRO A 89 18.61 7.54 -4.56
N ILE A 90 19.56 6.91 -5.27
CA ILE A 90 20.60 7.65 -6.00
C ILE A 90 19.97 8.59 -7.04
N ARG A 91 19.07 8.06 -7.87
CA ARG A 91 18.34 8.83 -8.88
C ARG A 91 17.43 9.89 -8.27
N LYS A 92 16.92 9.68 -7.04
CA LYS A 92 16.07 10.66 -6.33
C LYS A 92 16.89 11.83 -5.76
N HIS A 93 18.09 11.57 -5.23
CA HIS A 93 18.83 12.56 -4.43
C HIS A 93 20.05 13.18 -5.13
N PHE A 94 20.65 12.52 -6.11
CA PHE A 94 21.86 13.01 -6.75
C PHE A 94 21.57 13.73 -8.07
N ARG A 95 22.11 14.96 -8.20
CA ARG A 95 21.88 15.82 -9.36
C ARG A 95 22.29 15.20 -10.69
N PHE A 96 23.36 14.40 -10.71
CA PHE A 96 23.85 13.75 -11.93
C PHE A 96 22.86 12.68 -12.47
N ALA A 97 22.15 12.00 -11.56
CA ALA A 97 21.25 10.90 -11.89
C ALA A 97 19.84 11.37 -12.27
N LEU A 98 19.52 12.67 -12.10
CA LEU A 98 18.23 13.25 -12.52
C LEU A 98 17.96 13.09 -14.02
N ARG A 99 19.01 12.95 -14.84
CA ARG A 99 18.91 12.75 -16.30
C ARG A 99 18.61 11.31 -16.72
N TRP A 100 18.64 10.35 -15.81
CA TRP A 100 18.50 8.91 -16.12
C TRP A 100 17.05 8.48 -16.40
N GLY A 101 16.21 9.38 -16.92
CA GLY A 101 14.82 9.10 -17.27
C GLY A 101 13.82 9.25 -16.11
N ALA A 102 12.58 8.84 -16.35
CA ALA A 102 11.44 9.11 -15.46
C ALA A 102 11.46 8.27 -14.17
N ILE A 103 11.10 8.91 -13.04
CA ILE A 103 11.16 8.31 -11.70
C ILE A 103 10.33 7.03 -11.57
N LYS A 104 9.22 6.96 -12.32
CA LYS A 104 8.27 5.85 -12.28
C LYS A 104 8.92 4.50 -12.62
N TYR A 105 9.90 4.48 -13.52
CA TYR A 105 10.58 3.24 -13.93
C TYR A 105 11.53 2.76 -12.85
N TRP A 106 12.34 3.66 -12.28
CA TRP A 106 13.23 3.37 -11.16
C TRP A 106 12.47 2.89 -9.93
N PHE A 107 11.32 3.51 -9.63
CA PHE A 107 10.45 3.06 -8.55
C PHE A 107 9.83 1.68 -8.83
N SER A 108 9.44 1.41 -10.08
CA SER A 108 8.93 0.10 -10.49
C SER A 108 10.00 -0.98 -10.36
N LEU A 109 11.23 -0.71 -10.82
CA LEU A 109 12.37 -1.62 -10.67
C LEU A 109 12.68 -1.90 -9.20
N HIS A 110 12.71 -0.85 -8.36
CA HIS A 110 12.90 -1.00 -6.91
C HIS A 110 11.85 -1.93 -6.29
N MET A 111 10.59 -1.81 -6.71
CA MET A 111 9.50 -2.66 -6.21
C MET A 111 9.62 -4.11 -6.69
N MET A 112 10.01 -4.34 -7.95
CA MET A 112 10.19 -5.69 -8.49
C MET A 112 11.38 -6.39 -7.82
N PHE A 113 12.55 -5.74 -7.81
CA PHE A 113 13.76 -6.33 -7.25
C PHE A 113 13.70 -6.41 -5.71
N GLY A 114 12.90 -5.57 -5.06
CA GLY A 114 12.65 -5.63 -3.62
C GLY A 114 11.83 -6.85 -3.20
N ILE A 115 11.24 -7.57 -4.15
CA ILE A 115 10.56 -8.86 -3.94
C ILE A 115 11.43 -10.00 -4.43
N PHE A 116 11.87 -9.95 -5.70
CA PHE A 116 12.63 -11.05 -6.31
C PHE A 116 14.03 -11.22 -5.74
N GLY A 117 14.72 -10.14 -5.38
CA GLY A 117 16.05 -10.20 -4.75
C GLY A 117 16.01 -11.00 -3.44
N PRO A 118 15.17 -10.60 -2.46
CA PRO A 118 15.02 -11.35 -1.21
C PRO A 118 14.56 -12.80 -1.40
N LEU A 119 13.69 -13.07 -2.38
CA LEU A 119 13.29 -14.44 -2.70
C LEU A 119 14.50 -15.28 -3.13
N LEU A 120 15.32 -14.80 -4.07
CA LEU A 120 16.52 -15.51 -4.51
C LEU A 120 17.52 -15.71 -3.37
N VAL A 121 17.67 -14.73 -2.47
CA VAL A 121 18.55 -14.86 -1.30
C VAL A 121 18.04 -15.90 -0.30
N LEU A 122 16.72 -16.03 -0.11
CA LEU A 122 16.13 -17.09 0.73
C LEU A 122 16.41 -18.49 0.16
N PHE A 123 16.28 -18.64 -1.17
CA PHE A 123 16.61 -19.88 -1.86
C PHE A 123 18.12 -20.18 -1.83
N HIS A 124 18.97 -19.17 -2.03
CA HIS A 124 20.43 -19.28 -1.88
C HIS A 124 20.84 -19.86 -0.52
N SER A 125 20.19 -19.44 0.57
CA SER A 125 20.49 -19.94 1.91
C SER A 125 19.83 -21.28 2.23
N THR A 126 19.07 -21.85 1.30
CA THR A 126 18.18 -23.02 1.48
C THR A 126 17.33 -22.94 2.75
N PHE A 127 16.95 -21.72 3.16
CA PHE A 127 16.24 -21.43 4.42
C PHE A 127 16.99 -21.79 5.71
N HIS A 128 18.31 -22.00 5.64
CA HIS A 128 19.18 -22.29 6.78
C HIS A 128 20.10 -21.10 7.11
N ILE A 129 20.48 -20.98 8.39
CA ILE A 129 21.40 -19.94 8.88
C ILE A 129 22.66 -20.63 9.37
N ASN A 130 23.75 -20.48 8.60
CA ASN A 130 25.02 -21.15 8.89
C ASN A 130 25.99 -20.29 9.71
N SER A 131 25.72 -19.00 9.88
CA SER A 131 26.54 -18.10 10.70
C SER A 131 25.73 -16.93 11.26
N ILE A 132 26.23 -16.31 12.33
CA ILE A 132 25.61 -15.11 12.92
C ILE A 132 25.51 -13.99 11.88
N ASN A 133 26.58 -13.78 11.11
CA ASN A 133 26.61 -12.77 10.05
C ASN A 133 25.53 -13.01 8.98
N ALA A 134 25.44 -14.25 8.47
CA ALA A 134 24.41 -14.63 7.52
C ALA A 134 23.00 -14.44 8.11
N GLY A 135 22.80 -14.76 9.39
CA GLY A 135 21.55 -14.53 10.10
C GLY A 135 21.17 -13.04 10.15
N VAL A 136 22.10 -12.16 10.55
CA VAL A 136 21.84 -10.71 10.61
C VAL A 136 21.53 -10.14 9.21
N ALA A 137 22.26 -10.57 8.17
CA ALA A 137 21.96 -10.17 6.79
C ALA A 137 20.58 -10.65 6.33
N LEU A 138 20.21 -11.91 6.63
CA LEU A 138 18.91 -12.48 6.29
C LEU A 138 17.75 -11.75 6.99
N PHE A 139 17.87 -11.53 8.30
CA PHE A 139 16.82 -10.86 9.08
C PHE A 139 16.68 -9.39 8.72
N SER A 140 17.79 -8.66 8.53
CA SER A 140 17.73 -7.27 8.07
C SER A 140 17.11 -7.16 6.68
N MET A 141 17.43 -8.07 5.76
CA MET A 141 16.79 -8.17 4.44
C MET A 141 15.28 -8.38 4.57
N ALA A 142 14.86 -9.37 5.38
CA ALA A 142 13.45 -9.67 5.59
C ALA A 142 12.69 -8.47 6.18
N LEU A 143 13.28 -7.77 7.16
CA LEU A 143 12.71 -6.56 7.75
C LEU A 143 12.59 -5.42 6.74
N VAL A 144 13.62 -5.19 5.91
CA VAL A 144 13.59 -4.17 4.85
C VAL A 144 12.53 -4.50 3.80
N ALA A 145 12.49 -5.73 3.29
CA ALA A 145 11.52 -6.16 2.29
C ALA A 145 10.08 -6.08 2.83
N GLY A 146 9.84 -6.61 4.04
CA GLY A 146 8.54 -6.56 4.71
C GLY A 146 8.08 -5.13 5.02
N SER A 147 8.98 -4.29 5.55
CA SER A 147 8.66 -2.87 5.76
C SER A 147 8.40 -2.14 4.45
N GLY A 148 9.08 -2.48 3.34
CA GLY A 148 8.81 -1.93 2.00
C GLY A 148 7.37 -2.16 1.53
N VAL A 149 6.79 -3.34 1.81
CA VAL A 149 5.37 -3.63 1.50
C VAL A 149 4.44 -2.70 2.28
N ILE A 150 4.71 -2.47 3.56
CA ILE A 150 3.96 -1.53 4.42
C ILE A 150 4.07 -0.11 3.84
N GLY A 151 5.28 0.32 3.48
CA GLY A 151 5.52 1.61 2.83
C GLY A 151 4.73 1.79 1.54
N ARG A 152 4.71 0.78 0.68
CA ARG A 152 3.94 0.80 -0.57
C ARG A 152 2.43 0.88 -0.32
N TYR A 153 1.94 0.16 0.68
CA TYR A 153 0.54 0.22 1.09
C TYR A 153 0.18 1.64 1.54
N ALA A 154 0.97 2.25 2.42
CA ALA A 154 0.74 3.63 2.87
C ALA A 154 0.83 4.64 1.72
N TYR A 155 1.86 4.54 0.86
CA TYR A 155 2.07 5.41 -0.30
C TYR A 155 0.84 5.46 -1.22
N ARG A 156 0.24 4.29 -1.54
CA ARG A 156 -0.95 4.21 -2.39
C ARG A 156 -2.15 4.96 -1.81
N HIS A 157 -2.28 5.02 -0.47
CA HIS A 157 -3.40 5.67 0.20
C HIS A 157 -3.21 7.19 0.30
N ILE A 158 -1.97 7.67 0.44
CA ILE A 158 -1.65 9.10 0.49
C ILE A 158 -1.71 9.73 -0.91
N HIS A 159 -1.10 9.09 -1.92
CA HIS A 159 -0.95 9.66 -3.26
C HIS A 159 -2.26 9.80 -4.03
N ARG A 160 -3.34 9.16 -3.57
CA ARG A 160 -4.69 9.42 -4.08
C ARG A 160 -5.24 10.81 -3.72
N GLY A 161 -4.47 11.60 -2.97
CA GLY A 161 -4.71 13.02 -2.71
C GLY A 161 -5.83 13.27 -1.71
N LEU A 162 -5.50 13.91 -0.59
CA LEU A 162 -6.52 14.39 0.37
C LEU A 162 -7.47 15.37 -0.29
N TYR A 163 -6.94 16.28 -1.11
CA TYR A 163 -7.74 17.31 -1.77
C TYR A 163 -8.76 16.70 -2.74
N GLY A 164 -8.32 15.77 -3.60
CA GLY A 164 -9.23 15.00 -4.46
C GLY A 164 -10.28 14.24 -3.66
N SER A 165 -9.88 13.61 -2.54
CA SER A 165 -10.81 12.87 -1.68
C SER A 165 -11.85 13.79 -0.99
N LYS A 166 -11.44 14.99 -0.56
CA LYS A 166 -12.34 16.00 0.01
C LYS A 166 -13.28 16.60 -1.03
N LEU A 167 -12.79 16.86 -2.24
CA LEU A 167 -13.61 17.32 -3.36
C LEU A 167 -14.67 16.27 -3.72
N THR A 168 -14.27 15.01 -3.92
CA THR A 168 -15.21 13.91 -4.18
C THR A 168 -16.22 13.74 -3.06
N LEU A 169 -15.80 13.88 -1.79
CA LEU A 169 -16.71 13.83 -0.65
C LEU A 169 -17.74 14.97 -0.72
N ASN A 170 -17.30 16.20 -0.99
CA ASN A 170 -18.19 17.36 -1.10
C ASN A 170 -19.15 17.26 -2.29
N GLU A 171 -18.69 16.79 -3.45
CA GLU A 171 -19.54 16.52 -4.62
C GLU A 171 -20.62 15.48 -4.30
N LEU A 172 -20.24 14.36 -3.70
CA LEU A 172 -21.19 13.31 -3.30
C LEU A 172 -22.14 13.78 -2.20
N LYS A 173 -21.64 14.58 -1.25
CA LYS A 173 -22.46 15.22 -0.21
C LYS A 173 -23.53 16.09 -0.84
N ASN A 174 -23.14 16.97 -1.76
CA ASN A 174 -24.07 17.88 -2.43
C ASN A 174 -25.07 17.11 -3.30
N GLU A 175 -24.65 16.07 -4.01
CA GLU A 175 -25.52 15.27 -4.88
C GLU A 175 -26.52 14.39 -4.10
N LEU A 176 -26.14 13.90 -2.92
CA LEU A 176 -26.97 13.01 -2.10
C LEU A 176 -27.85 13.77 -1.09
N LEU A 177 -27.29 14.81 -0.46
CA LEU A 177 -27.94 15.53 0.64
C LEU A 177 -28.61 16.83 0.18
N GLY A 178 -28.22 17.38 -0.98
CA GLY A 178 -28.67 18.69 -1.44
C GLY A 178 -27.85 19.84 -0.82
N SER A 179 -27.76 20.96 -1.55
CA SER A 179 -27.13 22.20 -1.10
C SER A 179 -28.08 22.96 -0.17
N GLU A 180 -28.11 22.66 1.13
CA GLU A 180 -28.90 23.35 2.20
C GLU A 180 -30.42 23.49 2.00
N SER A 181 -30.93 23.36 0.78
CA SER A 181 -32.32 23.36 0.36
C SER A 181 -32.79 21.91 0.25
N GLU A 182 -33.62 21.53 1.21
CA GLU A 182 -34.26 20.23 1.39
C GLU A 182 -35.08 19.76 0.16
N ALA A 183 -35.25 20.61 -0.85
CA ALA A 183 -36.08 20.38 -2.03
C ALA A 183 -35.45 19.44 -3.08
N GLU A 184 -34.12 19.33 -3.17
CA GLU A 184 -33.42 18.57 -4.24
C GLU A 184 -32.72 17.27 -3.80
N SER A 185 -32.84 16.87 -2.52
CA SER A 185 -32.17 15.67 -2.01
C SER A 185 -32.65 14.38 -2.69
N LYS A 186 -31.74 13.64 -3.34
CA LYS A 186 -32.01 12.31 -3.93
C LYS A 186 -32.40 11.25 -2.90
N LEU A 187 -32.16 11.54 -1.61
CA LEU A 187 -32.45 10.70 -0.46
C LEU A 187 -33.64 11.20 0.38
N LYS A 188 -34.39 12.22 -0.07
CA LYS A 188 -35.59 12.72 0.63
C LYS A 188 -36.56 11.62 1.06
N ASN A 189 -36.75 10.61 0.22
CA ASN A 189 -37.64 9.48 0.48
C ASN A 189 -37.04 8.40 1.40
N HIS A 190 -35.82 8.60 1.89
CA HIS A 190 -35.08 7.65 2.73
C HIS A 190 -34.42 8.36 3.95
N PRO A 191 -35.22 8.95 4.86
CA PRO A 191 -34.70 9.69 6.02
C PRO A 191 -33.80 8.84 6.93
N LYS A 192 -34.07 7.53 7.05
CA LYS A 192 -33.22 6.60 7.81
C LYS A 192 -31.82 6.45 7.21
N VAL A 193 -31.69 6.50 5.87
CA VAL A 193 -30.39 6.42 5.19
C VAL A 193 -29.60 7.70 5.39
N LEU A 194 -30.27 8.85 5.34
CA LEU A 194 -29.67 10.15 5.66
C LEU A 194 -29.07 10.16 7.06
N LEU A 195 -29.83 9.74 8.07
CA LEU A 195 -29.36 9.66 9.47
C LEU A 195 -28.13 8.75 9.61
N LEU A 196 -28.12 7.58 8.96
CA LEU A 196 -26.98 6.66 8.99
C LEU A 196 -25.71 7.28 8.36
N LEU A 197 -25.86 8.05 7.28
CA LEU A 197 -24.74 8.71 6.62
C LEU A 197 -24.17 9.85 7.47
N HIS A 198 -25.05 10.64 8.10
CA HIS A 198 -24.65 11.71 9.01
C HIS A 198 -23.96 11.17 10.26
N ASP A 199 -24.52 10.14 10.90
CA ASP A 199 -23.92 9.48 12.08
C ASP A 199 -22.53 8.92 11.75
N PHE A 200 -22.39 8.24 10.61
CA PHE A 200 -21.09 7.73 10.17
C PHE A 200 -20.09 8.85 9.89
N GLN A 201 -20.51 9.92 9.20
CA GLN A 201 -19.64 11.06 8.91
C GLN A 201 -19.18 11.76 10.19
N GLN A 202 -20.10 12.01 11.12
CA GLN A 202 -19.79 12.66 12.39
C GLN A 202 -18.77 11.84 13.19
N TYR A 203 -19.01 10.53 13.35
CA TYR A 203 -18.07 9.63 14.01
C TYR A 203 -16.69 9.60 13.34
N ALA A 204 -16.66 9.57 12.00
CA ALA A 204 -15.43 9.46 11.23
C ALA A 204 -14.60 10.75 11.21
N LEU A 205 -15.25 11.92 11.17
CA LEU A 205 -14.58 13.23 11.08
C LEU A 205 -14.44 13.95 12.43
N GLU A 206 -14.97 13.38 13.50
CA GLU A 206 -14.84 13.88 14.87
C GLU A 206 -13.39 14.23 15.23
N THR A 207 -13.20 15.46 15.69
CA THR A 207 -11.94 16.18 15.54
C THR A 207 -10.90 15.91 16.62
N ASN A 208 -11.14 15.04 17.61
CA ASN A 208 -10.17 14.94 18.74
C ASN A 208 -10.02 13.62 19.50
N PRO A 209 -9.81 12.47 18.84
CA PRO A 209 -9.24 11.32 19.53
C PRO A 209 -7.71 11.48 19.70
N GLY A 210 -7.18 11.18 20.89
CA GLY A 210 -5.73 10.99 21.10
C GLY A 210 -5.15 9.88 20.21
N PHE A 211 -3.83 9.63 20.25
CA PHE A 211 -3.18 8.65 19.36
C PHE A 211 -3.85 7.26 19.35
N PHE A 212 -4.11 6.70 20.53
CA PHE A 212 -4.82 5.42 20.65
C PHE A 212 -6.24 5.49 20.09
N GLY A 213 -6.95 6.61 20.28
CA GLY A 213 -8.26 6.81 19.69
C GLY A 213 -8.22 6.87 18.15
N LYS A 214 -7.17 7.47 17.56
CA LYS A 214 -6.96 7.45 16.09
C LYS A 214 -6.69 6.04 15.58
N LEU A 215 -5.88 5.25 16.30
CA LEU A 215 -5.60 3.86 15.94
C LEU A 215 -6.86 2.99 16.02
N VAL A 216 -7.63 3.11 17.10
CA VAL A 216 -8.92 2.41 17.26
C VAL A 216 -9.90 2.83 16.18
N LYS A 217 -10.02 4.13 15.86
CA LYS A 217 -10.85 4.60 14.74
C LYS A 217 -10.36 4.03 13.41
N PHE A 218 -9.06 4.04 13.12
CA PHE A 218 -8.51 3.46 11.91
C PHE A 218 -8.91 1.98 11.72
N MET A 219 -8.85 1.18 12.78
CA MET A 219 -9.22 -0.24 12.74
C MET A 219 -10.73 -0.47 12.69
N THR A 220 -11.53 0.37 13.34
CA THR A 220 -12.99 0.20 13.45
C THR A 220 -13.77 0.82 12.29
N LEU A 221 -13.22 1.84 11.61
CA LEU A 221 -13.88 2.53 10.49
C LEU A 221 -14.27 1.59 9.33
N PRO A 222 -13.41 0.67 8.85
CA PRO A 222 -13.81 -0.27 7.80
C PRO A 222 -14.99 -1.15 8.22
N ILE A 223 -15.02 -1.59 9.48
CA ILE A 223 -16.08 -2.42 10.05
C ILE A 223 -17.38 -1.61 10.15
N ARG A 224 -17.31 -0.41 10.73
CA ARG A 224 -18.46 0.49 10.85
C ARG A 224 -19.02 0.91 9.49
N ARG A 225 -18.16 1.13 8.50
CA ARG A 225 -18.57 1.36 7.11
C ARG A 225 -19.33 0.16 6.55
N GLN A 226 -18.85 -1.06 6.77
CA GLN A 226 -19.56 -2.26 6.34
C GLN A 226 -20.94 -2.37 7.01
N ILE A 227 -21.01 -2.13 8.33
CA ILE A 227 -22.29 -2.14 9.07
C ILE A 227 -23.23 -1.05 8.53
N ALA A 228 -22.75 0.18 8.33
CA ALA A 228 -23.53 1.28 7.77
C ALA A 228 -24.06 0.93 6.37
N ASN A 229 -23.22 0.34 5.52
CA ASN A 229 -23.62 -0.14 4.21
C ASN A 229 -24.69 -1.25 4.30
N LEU A 230 -24.52 -2.24 5.17
CA LEU A 230 -25.50 -3.30 5.39
C LEU A 230 -26.84 -2.73 5.87
N ARG A 231 -26.83 -1.78 6.82
CA ARG A 231 -28.05 -1.09 7.27
C ARG A 231 -28.71 -0.31 6.14
N CYS A 232 -27.92 0.44 5.35
CA CYS A 232 -28.43 1.09 4.14
C CYS A 232 -29.04 0.05 3.18
N THR A 233 -28.50 -1.18 3.13
CA THR A 233 -29.05 -2.22 2.27
C THR A 233 -30.42 -2.73 2.62
N ILE A 234 -30.72 -2.74 3.90
CA ILE A 234 -32.05 -3.08 4.41
C ILE A 234 -33.04 -1.96 4.07
N TYR A 235 -32.66 -0.69 4.26
CA TYR A 235 -33.57 0.45 4.04
C TYR A 235 -33.75 0.88 2.58
N MET A 236 -32.91 0.38 1.67
CA MET A 236 -32.96 0.73 0.25
C MET A 236 -32.57 -0.48 -0.61
N PRO A 237 -33.47 -1.46 -0.81
CA PRO A 237 -33.15 -2.66 -1.58
C PRO A 237 -33.08 -2.34 -3.08
N ARG A 238 -32.37 -3.20 -3.83
CA ARG A 238 -32.06 -2.98 -5.25
C ARG A 238 -33.19 -3.53 -6.14
N TYR A 239 -34.26 -2.75 -6.33
CA TYR A 239 -35.39 -3.14 -7.18
C TYR A 239 -35.31 -2.60 -8.61
N SER A 240 -34.64 -1.46 -8.82
CA SER A 240 -34.57 -0.77 -10.13
C SER A 240 -33.16 -0.27 -10.46
N ARG A 241 -32.90 0.02 -11.75
CA ARG A 241 -31.64 0.63 -12.22
C ARG A 241 -31.31 1.93 -11.46
N ASN A 242 -32.33 2.75 -11.16
CA ASN A 242 -32.19 3.97 -10.37
C ASN A 242 -31.89 3.70 -8.89
N SER A 243 -32.44 2.63 -8.30
CA SER A 243 -32.10 2.21 -6.93
C SER A 243 -30.66 1.71 -6.83
N ARG A 244 -30.15 1.01 -7.86
CA ARG A 244 -28.76 0.54 -7.92
C ARG A 244 -27.78 1.71 -8.00
N LYS A 245 -28.05 2.68 -8.86
CA LYS A 245 -27.20 3.88 -9.04
C LYS A 245 -27.13 4.71 -7.74
N ARG A 246 -28.27 4.93 -7.07
CA ARG A 246 -28.29 5.62 -5.77
C ARG A 246 -27.51 4.86 -4.70
N ARG A 247 -27.60 3.53 -4.67
CA ARG A 247 -26.81 2.71 -3.75
C ARG A 247 -25.31 2.81 -4.01
N GLU A 248 -24.89 2.84 -5.28
CA GLU A 248 -23.49 3.06 -5.64
C GLU A 248 -22.99 4.41 -5.12
N MET A 249 -23.78 5.48 -5.29
CA MET A 249 -23.44 6.80 -4.74
C MET A 249 -23.31 6.79 -3.21
N VAL A 250 -24.22 6.11 -2.49
CA VAL A 250 -24.15 5.94 -1.03
C VAL A 250 -22.88 5.18 -0.62
N LEU A 251 -22.52 4.13 -1.34
CA LEU A 251 -21.28 3.39 -1.11
C LEU A 251 -20.05 4.26 -1.35
N ASP A 252 -20.02 4.99 -2.46
CA ASP A 252 -18.93 5.90 -2.81
C ASP A 252 -18.77 7.00 -1.76
N TYR A 253 -19.87 7.51 -1.22
CA TYR A 253 -19.87 8.49 -0.13
C TYR A 253 -19.25 7.92 1.15
N LEU A 254 -19.67 6.73 1.57
CA LEU A 254 -19.12 6.04 2.74
C LEU A 254 -17.61 5.78 2.59
N TYR A 255 -17.15 5.39 1.41
CA TYR A 255 -15.72 5.24 1.11
C TYR A 255 -14.97 6.56 1.08
N ALA A 256 -15.59 7.64 0.58
CA ALA A 256 -14.99 8.97 0.56
C ALA A 256 -14.79 9.49 2.00
N VAL A 257 -15.79 9.33 2.88
CA VAL A 257 -15.70 9.66 4.30
C VAL A 257 -14.58 8.86 4.99
N GLU A 258 -14.55 7.54 4.83
CA GLU A 258 -13.50 6.67 5.39
C GLU A 258 -12.11 7.15 4.96
N ARG A 259 -11.93 7.43 3.67
CA ARG A 259 -10.65 7.86 3.11
C ARG A 259 -10.18 9.20 3.67
N VAL A 260 -11.10 10.17 3.78
CA VAL A 260 -10.78 11.49 4.36
C VAL A 260 -10.38 11.34 5.83
N ALA A 261 -11.09 10.48 6.59
CA ALA A 261 -10.80 10.23 8.00
C ALA A 261 -9.46 9.50 8.23
N GLN A 262 -9.12 8.50 7.39
CA GLN A 262 -7.89 7.71 7.54
C GLN A 262 -6.64 8.41 7.02
N PHE A 263 -6.76 9.52 6.29
CA PHE A 263 -5.63 10.18 5.63
C PHE A 263 -4.50 10.58 6.60
N ASP A 264 -4.82 11.23 7.73
CA ASP A 264 -3.82 11.62 8.75
C ASP A 264 -3.07 10.40 9.31
N MET A 265 -3.76 9.27 9.48
CA MET A 265 -3.14 8.05 9.96
C MET A 265 -2.18 7.47 8.92
N PHE A 266 -2.57 7.42 7.64
CA PHE A 266 -1.69 6.97 6.57
C PHE A 266 -0.46 7.85 6.43
N GLU A 267 -0.61 9.17 6.50
CA GLU A 267 0.51 10.13 6.48
C GLU A 267 1.50 9.86 7.63
N ARG A 268 0.99 9.62 8.85
CA ARG A 268 1.82 9.26 10.01
C ARG A 268 2.53 7.93 9.83
N ILE A 269 1.83 6.88 9.37
CA ILE A 269 2.43 5.57 9.09
C ILE A 269 3.55 5.73 8.06
N PHE A 270 3.32 6.50 7.00
CA PHE A 270 4.31 6.72 5.95
C PHE A 270 5.53 7.50 6.47
N SER A 271 5.32 8.54 7.28
CA SER A 271 6.41 9.27 7.92
C SER A 271 7.23 8.38 8.85
N LEU A 272 6.58 7.56 9.69
CA LEU A 272 7.26 6.64 10.60
C LEU A 272 8.01 5.56 9.83
N TRP A 273 7.37 4.99 8.81
CA TRP A 273 7.95 4.00 7.92
C TRP A 273 9.24 4.55 7.29
N HIS A 274 9.22 5.76 6.74
CA HIS A 274 10.40 6.34 6.09
C HIS A 274 11.58 6.49 7.07
N VAL A 275 11.30 6.90 8.32
CA VAL A 275 12.31 7.04 9.38
C VAL A 275 12.88 5.69 9.81
N ALA A 276 12.07 4.63 9.86
CA ALA A 276 12.51 3.30 10.25
C ALA A 276 13.19 2.52 9.10
N HIS A 277 12.68 2.64 7.88
CA HIS A 277 13.12 1.88 6.72
C HIS A 277 14.53 2.29 6.27
N ILE A 278 14.86 3.58 6.28
CA ILE A 278 16.17 4.07 5.83
C ILE A 278 17.33 3.49 6.66
N PRO A 279 17.33 3.55 8.01
CA PRO A 279 18.36 2.92 8.83
C PRO A 279 18.48 1.41 8.59
N LEU A 280 17.36 0.71 8.42
CA LEU A 280 17.35 -0.73 8.13
C LEU A 280 18.04 -1.05 6.79
N VAL A 281 17.86 -0.20 5.77
CA VAL A 281 18.55 -0.35 4.48
C VAL A 281 20.06 -0.20 4.65
N TYR A 282 20.53 0.76 5.45
CA TYR A 282 21.97 0.90 5.73
C TYR A 282 22.54 -0.29 6.51
N LEU A 283 21.81 -0.78 7.51
CA LEU A 283 22.18 -1.98 8.26
C LEU A 283 22.31 -3.18 7.31
N LEU A 284 21.29 -3.42 6.49
CA LEU A 284 21.28 -4.48 5.49
C LEU A 284 22.48 -4.36 4.55
N ALA A 285 22.74 -3.18 3.98
CA ALA A 285 23.86 -2.96 3.09
C ALA A 285 25.20 -3.30 3.75
N ALA A 286 25.44 -2.83 4.98
CA ALA A 286 26.66 -3.12 5.73
C ALA A 286 26.82 -4.62 5.99
N THR A 287 25.76 -5.30 6.45
CA THR A 287 25.79 -6.73 6.75
C THR A 287 25.93 -7.59 5.50
N ALA A 288 25.34 -7.17 4.37
CA ALA A 288 25.47 -7.87 3.10
C ALA A 288 26.90 -7.77 2.54
N ILE A 289 27.52 -6.59 2.62
CA ILE A 289 28.93 -6.41 2.24
C ILE A 289 29.82 -7.31 3.10
N TRP A 290 29.63 -7.29 4.42
CA TRP A 290 30.40 -8.13 5.34
C TRP A 290 30.16 -9.62 5.10
N HIS A 291 28.94 -10.04 4.76
CA HIS A 291 28.63 -11.40 4.36
C HIS A 291 29.41 -11.86 3.13
N VAL A 292 29.43 -11.05 2.06
CA VAL A 292 30.19 -11.37 0.85
C VAL A 292 31.69 -11.46 1.14
N ILE A 293 32.24 -10.50 1.89
CA ILE A 293 33.67 -10.50 2.25
C ILE A 293 34.01 -11.75 3.08
N ALA A 294 33.23 -12.05 4.12
CA ALA A 294 33.50 -13.17 5.01
C ALA A 294 33.51 -14.51 4.27
N VAL A 295 32.62 -14.71 3.29
CA VAL A 295 32.54 -15.96 2.49
C VAL A 295 33.68 -16.09 1.48
N HIS A 296 34.32 -14.99 1.06
CA HIS A 296 35.47 -15.05 0.11
C HIS A 296 36.83 -15.03 0.82
N MET A 297 36.88 -14.65 2.09
CA MET A 297 38.11 -14.63 2.88
C MET A 297 38.39 -15.95 3.63
N TYR A 298 37.34 -16.72 3.92
CA TYR A 298 37.39 -17.98 4.68
C TYR A 298 36.70 -19.09 3.90
#